data_AF-A0A923SGX3-F1
#
_entry.id   AF-A0A923SGX3-F1
#
_cell.length_a   1.000
_cell.length_b   1.000
_cell.length_c   1.000
_cell.angle_alpha   90.00
_cell.angle_beta   90.00
_cell.angle_gamma   90.00
#
_symmetry.space_group_name_H-M   'P 1'
#
loop_
_entity.id
_entity.type
_entity.pdbx_description
1 polymer ?
#
loop_
_entity_poly.entity_id
_entity_poly.type
_entity_poly.pdbx_seq_one_letter_code
_entity_poly.pdbx_strand_id
1 'polypeptide(L)'
;MSGFFGALFLSDKEVKKSFESNFDKIEKQEIRKLMMILSASNIDTLYSKTKVTTEYNDRNWASYFATGNLKYIDNIIANVPYENERTDLSLFLAGASAKWSLCSNAKQDELVKKHLTGLKDKNENIKEILQEDPQYFKNKMVQIIKEQRLKGIWN
;
A
#
# COMPACT_ATOMS: atom_id res chain seq x y z
N MET A 1 5.29 9.35 -2.51
CA MET A 1 5.04 10.80 -2.31
C MET A 1 3.57 11.18 -2.54
N SER A 2 2.96 10.79 -3.67
CA SER A 2 1.55 11.12 -3.97
C SER A 2 0.54 10.60 -2.94
N GLY A 3 0.68 9.34 -2.50
CA GLY A 3 -0.22 8.78 -1.48
C GLY A 3 -0.17 9.51 -0.14
N PHE A 4 1.03 9.92 0.30
CA PHE A 4 1.22 10.65 1.55
C PHE A 4 0.51 12.00 1.51
N PHE A 5 0.90 12.89 0.60
CA PHE A 5 0.36 14.25 0.53
C PHE A 5 -1.10 14.27 0.09
N GLY A 6 -1.50 13.39 -0.84
CA GLY A 6 -2.90 13.28 -1.24
C GLY A 6 -3.82 12.88 -0.08
N ALA A 7 -3.40 11.94 0.76
CA ALA A 7 -4.17 11.57 1.95
C ALA A 7 -4.14 12.65 3.02
N LEU A 8 -2.98 13.27 3.26
CA LEU A 8 -2.81 14.35 4.23
C LEU A 8 -3.70 15.55 3.91
N PHE A 9 -3.70 15.99 2.65
CA PHE A 9 -4.54 17.10 2.20
C PHE A 9 -6.04 16.78 2.22
N LEU A 10 -6.40 15.51 2.07
CA LEU A 10 -7.77 15.05 2.21
C LEU A 10 -8.22 15.01 3.68
N SER A 11 -7.34 14.61 4.60
CA SER A 11 -7.67 14.43 6.02
C SER A 11 -7.60 15.71 6.84
N ASP A 12 -6.72 16.65 6.48
CA ASP A 12 -6.44 17.84 7.29
C ASP A 12 -6.49 19.12 6.42
N LYS A 13 -7.57 19.90 6.63
CA LYS A 13 -7.81 21.14 5.90
C LYS A 13 -6.84 22.26 6.28
N GLU A 14 -6.36 22.29 7.51
CA GLU A 14 -5.43 23.33 7.97
C GLU A 14 -4.04 23.07 7.42
N VAL A 15 -3.58 21.81 7.43
CA VAL A 15 -2.32 21.42 6.78
C VAL A 15 -2.38 21.70 5.29
N LYS A 16 -3.49 21.35 4.63
CA LYS A 16 -3.70 21.67 3.21
C LYS A 16 -3.57 23.17 2.94
N LYS A 17 -4.31 24.00 3.68
CA LYS A 17 -4.31 25.46 3.52
C LYS A 17 -2.93 26.08 3.76
N SER A 18 -2.22 25.57 4.77
CA SER A 18 -0.84 25.97 5.08
C SER A 18 0.11 25.65 3.92
N PHE A 19 0.02 24.45 3.34
CA PHE A 19 0.81 24.07 2.17
C PHE A 19 0.50 24.90 0.94
N GLU A 20 -0.78 25.09 0.63
CA GLU A 20 -1.24 25.89 -0.53
C GLU A 20 -0.70 27.32 -0.48
N SER A 21 -0.67 27.92 0.72
CA SER A 21 -0.11 29.27 0.94
C SER A 21 1.40 29.36 0.69
N ASN A 22 2.10 28.23 0.56
CA ASN A 22 3.55 28.17 0.38
C ASN A 22 3.96 27.53 -0.97
N PHE A 23 3.02 27.21 -1.86
CA PHE A 23 3.36 26.60 -3.16
C PHE A 23 4.32 27.44 -4.00
N ASP A 24 4.22 28.77 -3.92
CA ASP A 24 5.11 29.68 -4.66
C ASP A 24 6.56 29.64 -4.19
N LYS A 25 6.83 29.07 -3.02
CA LYS A 25 8.18 28.85 -2.49
C LYS A 25 8.79 27.53 -2.99
N ILE A 26 8.03 26.67 -3.66
CA ILE A 26 8.55 25.42 -4.24
C ILE A 26 9.28 25.76 -5.55
N GLU A 27 10.61 25.73 -5.54
CA GLU A 27 11.46 26.08 -6.69
C GLU A 27 11.31 25.10 -7.86
N LYS A 28 11.24 23.80 -7.57
CA LYS A 28 11.11 22.77 -8.60
C LYS A 28 9.69 22.75 -9.16
N GLN A 29 9.51 23.26 -10.38
CA GLN A 29 8.21 23.40 -11.03
C GLN A 29 7.40 22.10 -11.08
N GLU A 30 8.04 20.96 -11.33
CA GLU A 30 7.35 19.66 -11.38
C GLU A 30 6.83 19.22 -10.01
N ILE A 31 7.55 19.52 -8.93
CA ILE A 31 7.07 19.27 -7.57
C ILE A 31 5.91 20.20 -7.24
N ARG A 32 6.00 21.48 -7.62
CA ARG A 32 4.91 22.45 -7.43
C ARG A 32 3.62 21.98 -8.11
N LYS A 33 3.70 21.62 -9.40
CA LYS A 33 2.57 21.07 -10.17
C LYS A 33 1.98 19.84 -9.49
N LEU A 34 2.83 18.90 -9.06
CA LEU A 34 2.38 17.70 -8.35
C LEU A 34 1.60 18.06 -7.07
N MET A 35 2.12 18.96 -6.24
CA MET A 35 1.44 19.36 -5.00
C MET A 35 0.11 20.06 -5.26
N MET A 36 0.03 20.93 -6.28
CA MET A 36 -1.22 21.57 -6.69
C MET A 36 -2.26 20.53 -7.16
N ILE A 37 -1.85 19.55 -7.97
CA ILE A 37 -2.74 18.47 -8.40
C ILE A 37 -3.24 17.69 -7.19
N LEU A 38 -2.35 17.31 -6.27
CA LEU A 38 -2.71 16.53 -5.09
C LEU A 38 -3.62 17.31 -4.14
N SER A 39 -3.42 18.63 -3.97
CA SER A 39 -4.29 19.44 -3.11
C SER A 39 -5.68 19.64 -3.71
N ALA A 40 -5.77 19.73 -5.04
CA ALA A 40 -7.05 19.87 -5.76
C ALA A 40 -7.78 18.53 -5.96
N SER A 41 -7.11 17.39 -5.80
CA SER A 41 -7.67 16.06 -6.08
C SER A 41 -8.18 15.34 -4.84
N ASN A 42 -9.07 14.38 -5.05
CA ASN A 42 -9.42 13.38 -4.05
C ASN A 42 -8.58 12.10 -4.28
N ILE A 43 -7.68 11.78 -3.36
CA ILE A 43 -6.79 10.62 -3.49
C ILE A 43 -7.55 9.29 -3.57
N ASP A 44 -8.72 9.17 -2.93
CA ASP A 44 -9.54 7.95 -3.00
C ASP A 44 -10.10 7.74 -4.41
N THR A 45 -10.45 8.82 -5.11
CA THR A 45 -10.89 8.77 -6.52
C THR A 45 -9.74 8.40 -7.46
N LEU A 46 -8.51 8.79 -7.13
CA LEU A 46 -7.33 8.35 -7.88
C LEU A 46 -7.06 6.85 -7.65
N TYR A 47 -7.20 6.38 -6.41
CA TYR A 47 -7.01 4.97 -6.06
C TYR A 47 -8.03 4.05 -6.73
N SER A 48 -9.31 4.44 -6.79
CA SER A 48 -10.35 3.60 -7.42
C SER A 48 -10.12 3.32 -8.91
N LYS A 49 -9.28 4.12 -9.58
CA LYS A 49 -8.90 3.96 -10.99
C LYS A 49 -7.50 3.38 -11.19
N THR A 50 -6.75 3.18 -10.10
CA THR A 50 -5.36 2.72 -10.16
C THR A 50 -5.32 1.19 -10.25
N LYS A 51 -4.47 0.66 -11.14
CA LYS A 51 -4.22 -0.78 -11.21
C LYS A 51 -3.55 -1.29 -9.94
N VAL A 52 -3.94 -2.49 -9.51
CA VAL A 52 -3.31 -3.18 -8.39
C VAL A 52 -1.88 -3.58 -8.78
N THR A 53 -0.92 -3.07 -8.03
CA THR A 53 0.53 -3.18 -8.24
C THR A 53 1.24 -3.10 -6.89
N THR A 54 2.54 -3.39 -6.86
CA THR A 54 3.37 -3.16 -5.66
C THR A 54 3.38 -1.68 -5.27
N GLU A 55 3.44 -0.77 -6.24
CA GLU A 55 3.41 0.67 -5.99
C GLU A 55 2.06 1.13 -5.44
N TYR A 56 0.96 0.45 -5.77
CA TYR A 56 -0.35 0.71 -5.17
C TYR A 56 -0.35 0.40 -3.67
N ASN A 57 0.32 -0.68 -3.24
CA ASN A 57 0.49 -0.98 -1.82
C ASN A 57 1.33 0.10 -1.13
N ASP A 58 2.45 0.53 -1.73
CA ASP A 58 3.31 1.58 -1.19
C ASP A 58 2.57 2.92 -1.03
N ARG A 59 1.71 3.26 -1.99
CA ARG A 59 0.87 4.46 -1.92
C ARG A 59 -0.12 4.38 -0.75
N ASN A 60 -0.76 3.23 -0.54
CA ASN A 60 -1.66 3.03 0.60
C ASN A 60 -0.92 3.06 1.94
N TRP A 61 0.27 2.46 2.03
CA TRP A 61 1.13 2.59 3.22
C TRP A 61 1.48 4.05 3.49
N ALA A 62 1.90 4.80 2.46
CA ALA A 62 2.19 6.22 2.59
C ALA A 62 0.98 7.03 3.07
N SER A 63 -0.23 6.70 2.59
CA SER A 63 -1.48 7.32 3.03
C SER A 63 -1.84 6.98 4.47
N TYR A 64 -1.63 5.73 4.89
CA TYR A 64 -1.79 5.31 6.28
C TYR A 64 -0.84 6.08 7.19
N PHE A 65 0.47 6.09 6.91
CA PHE A 65 1.44 6.80 7.74
C PHE A 65 1.23 8.32 7.79
N ALA A 66 0.61 8.91 6.76
CA ALA A 66 0.24 10.31 6.76
C ALA A 66 -0.94 10.65 7.70
N THR A 67 -1.84 9.69 7.94
CA THR A 67 -3.19 9.99 8.48
C THR A 67 -3.64 9.10 9.63
N GLY A 68 -2.99 7.96 9.85
CA GLY A 68 -3.47 6.89 10.73
C GLY A 68 -4.75 6.20 10.26
N ASN A 69 -5.28 6.53 9.07
CA ASN A 69 -6.57 6.01 8.62
C ASN A 69 -6.47 4.55 8.14
N LEU A 70 -7.14 3.65 8.85
CA LEU A 70 -7.10 2.20 8.63
C LEU A 70 -7.69 1.76 7.28
N LYS A 71 -8.50 2.59 6.60
CA LYS A 71 -9.03 2.25 5.26
C LYS A 71 -7.92 1.95 4.25
N TYR A 72 -6.76 2.59 4.40
CA TYR A 72 -5.63 2.35 3.50
C TYR A 72 -4.95 1.01 3.80
N ILE A 73 -5.02 0.53 5.04
CA ILE A 73 -4.63 -0.85 5.39
C ILE A 73 -5.62 -1.84 4.78
N ASP A 74 -6.92 -1.56 4.84
CA ASP A 74 -7.96 -2.41 4.24
C ASP A 74 -7.77 -2.56 2.72
N ASN A 75 -7.36 -1.49 2.03
CA ASN A 75 -7.01 -1.55 0.61
C ASN A 75 -5.83 -2.50 0.32
N ILE A 76 -4.85 -2.59 1.22
CA ILE A 76 -3.71 -3.51 1.08
C ILE A 76 -4.16 -4.95 1.38
N ILE A 77 -4.98 -5.14 2.43
CA ILE A 77 -5.57 -6.45 2.77
C ILE A 77 -6.38 -7.00 1.59
N ALA A 78 -7.12 -6.14 0.88
CA ALA A 78 -7.90 -6.54 -0.29
C ALA A 78 -7.04 -7.11 -1.44
N ASN A 79 -5.74 -6.78 -1.49
CA ASN A 79 -4.82 -7.29 -2.50
C ASN A 79 -4.20 -8.65 -2.14
N VAL A 80 -4.28 -9.07 -0.88
CA VAL A 80 -3.68 -10.33 -0.39
C VAL A 80 -4.07 -11.57 -1.22
N PRO A 81 -5.33 -11.76 -1.66
CA PRO A 81 -5.72 -12.92 -2.45
C PRO A 81 -4.95 -13.07 -3.77
N TYR A 82 -4.42 -11.97 -4.33
CA TYR A 82 -3.62 -12.00 -5.55
C TYR A 82 -2.28 -12.72 -5.39
N GLU A 83 -1.86 -13.10 -4.17
CA GLU A 83 -0.70 -13.98 -4.00
C GLU A 83 -0.86 -15.34 -4.68
N ASN A 84 -2.10 -15.71 -5.04
CA ASN A 84 -2.43 -16.94 -5.75
C ASN A 84 -2.41 -16.78 -7.28
N GLU A 85 -2.17 -15.58 -7.79
CA GLU A 85 -2.01 -15.34 -9.22
C GLU A 85 -0.75 -16.06 -9.75
N ARG A 86 -0.85 -16.67 -10.94
CA ARG A 86 0.22 -17.49 -11.54
C ARG A 86 0.55 -17.12 -12.98
N THR A 87 -0.20 -16.20 -13.58
CA THR A 87 -0.09 -15.77 -14.98
C THR A 87 0.36 -14.32 -15.09
N ASP A 88 -0.19 -13.41 -14.28
CA ASP A 88 0.24 -12.01 -14.20
C ASP A 88 1.25 -11.81 -13.06
N LEU A 89 2.52 -11.62 -13.40
CA LEU A 89 3.59 -11.38 -12.43
C LEU A 89 3.35 -10.12 -11.60
N SER A 90 2.85 -9.03 -12.20
CA SER A 90 2.63 -7.76 -11.49
C SER A 90 1.55 -7.92 -10.43
N LEU A 91 0.46 -8.62 -10.78
CA LEU A 91 -0.64 -8.87 -9.86
C LEU A 91 -0.24 -9.85 -8.75
N PHE A 92 0.52 -10.90 -9.08
CA PHE A 92 1.13 -11.79 -8.09
C PHE A 92 2.00 -11.01 -7.08
N LEU A 93 2.90 -10.16 -7.58
CA LEU A 93 3.79 -9.36 -6.74
C LEU A 93 3.01 -8.39 -5.85
N ALA A 94 1.90 -7.83 -6.34
CA ALA A 94 1.01 -7.00 -5.53
C ALA A 94 0.41 -7.78 -4.33
N GLY A 95 -0.04 -9.02 -4.53
CA GLY A 95 -0.56 -9.83 -3.42
C GLY A 95 0.54 -10.32 -2.46
N ALA A 96 1.67 -10.79 -3.00
CA ALA A 96 2.78 -11.28 -2.20
C ALA A 96 3.42 -10.15 -1.35
N SER A 97 3.62 -8.96 -1.94
CA SER A 97 4.10 -7.79 -1.20
C SER A 97 3.10 -7.29 -0.16
N ALA A 98 1.79 -7.43 -0.39
CA ALA A 98 0.77 -7.10 0.61
C ALA A 98 0.94 -7.97 1.86
N LYS A 99 1.03 -9.30 1.73
CA LYS A 99 1.29 -10.18 2.88
C LYS A 99 2.58 -9.83 3.61
N TRP A 100 3.67 -9.71 2.85
CA TRP A 100 4.98 -9.41 3.41
C TRP A 100 4.99 -8.10 4.20
N SER A 101 4.45 -7.03 3.62
CA SER A 101 4.45 -5.70 4.23
C SER A 101 3.49 -5.59 5.40
N LEU A 102 2.30 -6.22 5.33
CA LEU A 102 1.37 -6.29 6.47
C LEU A 102 2.01 -7.03 7.65
N CYS A 103 2.70 -8.14 7.41
CA CYS A 103 3.44 -8.87 8.45
C CYS A 103 4.55 -8.00 9.05
N SER A 104 5.36 -7.35 8.20
CA SER A 104 6.47 -6.51 8.64
C SER A 104 6.00 -5.30 9.46
N ASN A 105 4.96 -4.60 9.01
CA ASN A 105 4.44 -3.41 9.70
C ASN A 105 3.67 -3.76 10.96
N ALA A 106 2.95 -4.90 11.02
CA ALA A 106 2.30 -5.34 12.26
C ALA A 106 3.28 -5.66 13.40
N LYS A 107 4.57 -5.84 13.10
CA LYS A 107 5.62 -6.00 14.13
C LYS A 107 6.14 -4.66 14.66
N GLN A 108 5.95 -3.57 13.94
CA GLN A 108 6.55 -2.26 14.22
C GLN A 108 5.51 -1.20 14.60
N ASP A 109 4.25 -1.38 14.18
CA ASP A 109 3.15 -0.46 14.41
C ASP A 109 2.01 -1.17 15.16
N GLU A 110 1.74 -0.71 16.38
CA GLU A 110 0.71 -1.30 17.25
C GLU A 110 -0.71 -1.14 16.70
N LEU A 111 -1.00 -0.04 16.00
CA LEU A 111 -2.31 0.23 15.43
C LEU A 111 -2.58 -0.73 14.26
N VAL A 112 -1.58 -0.97 13.41
CA VAL A 112 -1.64 -2.02 12.37
C VAL A 112 -1.86 -3.39 13.02
N LYS A 113 -1.08 -3.75 14.03
CA LYS A 113 -1.20 -5.04 14.73
C LYS A 113 -2.60 -5.24 15.31
N LYS A 114 -3.13 -4.21 15.99
CA LYS A 114 -4.46 -4.23 16.58
C LYS A 114 -5.54 -4.41 15.52
N HIS A 115 -5.45 -3.67 14.42
CA HIS A 115 -6.39 -3.77 13.30
C HIS A 115 -6.42 -5.18 12.72
N LEU A 116 -5.26 -5.74 12.37
CA LEU A 116 -5.15 -7.10 11.85
C LEU A 116 -5.67 -8.15 12.85
N THR A 117 -5.34 -8.00 14.14
CA THR A 117 -5.82 -8.91 15.18
C THR A 117 -7.34 -8.94 15.26
N GLY A 118 -8.01 -7.80 15.04
CA GLY A 118 -9.48 -7.72 14.99
C GLY A 118 -10.12 -8.42 13.78
N LEU A 119 -9.34 -8.70 12.73
CA LEU A 119 -9.80 -9.33 11.50
C LEU A 119 -9.42 -10.82 11.39
N LYS A 120 -8.54 -11.32 12.26
CA LYS A 120 -7.94 -12.66 12.15
C LYS A 120 -8.96 -13.81 12.09
N ASP A 121 -10.07 -13.70 12.82
CA ASP A 121 -11.09 -14.76 12.92
C ASP A 121 -12.02 -14.78 11.70
N LYS A 122 -11.94 -13.76 10.83
CA LYS A 122 -12.76 -13.61 9.62
C LYS A 122 -11.95 -13.79 8.34
N ASN A 123 -10.63 -13.91 8.44
CA ASN A 123 -9.74 -13.96 7.29
C ASN A 123 -8.47 -14.77 7.62
N GLU A 124 -8.41 -16.01 7.11
CA GLU A 124 -7.29 -16.93 7.32
C GLU A 124 -5.95 -16.36 6.84
N ASN A 125 -5.95 -15.52 5.80
CA ASN A 125 -4.70 -14.87 5.37
C ASN A 125 -4.15 -13.91 6.44
N ILE A 126 -5.04 -13.22 7.17
CA ILE A 126 -4.62 -12.33 8.25
C ILE A 126 -4.06 -13.13 9.43
N LYS A 127 -4.65 -14.29 9.71
CA LYS A 127 -4.13 -15.21 10.72
C LYS A 127 -2.71 -15.67 10.38
N GLU A 128 -2.45 -16.09 9.14
CA GLU A 128 -1.09 -16.44 8.68
C GLU A 128 -0.14 -15.24 8.81
N ILE A 129 -0.55 -14.05 8.37
CA ILE A 129 0.25 -12.80 8.48
C ILE A 129 0.68 -12.50 9.92
N LEU A 130 -0.18 -12.78 10.90
CA LEU A 130 0.09 -12.52 12.32
C LEU A 130 0.91 -13.62 13.00
N GLN A 131 0.92 -14.84 12.46
CA GLN A 131 1.62 -16.00 13.03
C GLN A 131 3.05 -16.15 12.50
N GLU A 132 3.26 -15.76 11.24
CA GLU A 132 4.52 -15.93 10.55
C GLU A 132 5.45 -14.71 10.70
N ASP A 133 6.61 -14.77 10.06
CA ASP A 133 7.55 -13.67 9.96
C ASP A 133 7.75 -13.17 8.51
N PRO A 134 8.26 -11.94 8.30
CA PRO A 134 8.45 -11.41 6.95
C PRO A 134 9.37 -12.27 6.07
N GLN A 135 10.34 -12.98 6.63
CA GLN A 135 11.24 -13.86 5.89
C GLN A 135 10.48 -15.08 5.33
N TYR A 136 9.50 -15.63 6.05
CA TYR A 136 8.62 -16.69 5.53
C TYR A 136 7.94 -16.27 4.22
N PHE A 137 7.27 -15.11 4.21
CA PHE A 137 6.59 -14.60 3.01
C PHE A 137 7.56 -14.30 1.87
N LYS A 138 8.74 -13.74 2.18
CA LYS A 138 9.79 -13.49 1.20
C LYS A 138 10.27 -14.79 0.53
N ASN A 139 10.50 -15.84 1.33
CA ASN A 139 10.93 -17.14 0.83
C ASN A 139 9.86 -17.77 -0.08
N LYS A 140 8.59 -17.77 0.35
CA LYS A 140 7.45 -18.26 -0.43
C LYS A 140 7.32 -17.52 -1.77
N MET A 141 7.43 -16.19 -1.75
CA MET A 141 7.41 -15.37 -2.95
C MET A 141 8.52 -15.74 -3.93
N VAL A 142 9.77 -15.84 -3.47
CA VAL A 142 10.93 -16.21 -4.30
C VAL A 142 10.77 -17.61 -4.89
N GLN A 143 10.27 -18.57 -4.11
CA GLN A 143 10.03 -19.92 -4.57
C GLN A 143 9.01 -19.95 -5.72
N ILE A 144 7.86 -19.28 -5.56
CA ILE A 144 6.81 -19.24 -6.59
C ILE A 144 7.34 -18.60 -7.88
N ILE A 145 8.10 -17.50 -7.79
CA ILE A 145 8.70 -16.86 -8.96
C ILE A 145 9.62 -17.81 -9.71
N LYS A 146 10.46 -18.57 -9.00
CA LYS A 146 11.34 -19.58 -9.60
C LYS A 146 10.54 -20.67 -10.31
N GLU A 147 9.50 -21.20 -9.67
CA GLU A 147 8.64 -22.25 -10.24
C GLU A 147 7.92 -21.78 -11.50
N GLN A 148 7.40 -20.55 -11.54
CA GLN A 148 6.72 -20.03 -12.73
C GLN A 148 7.67 -19.70 -13.87
N ARG A 149 8.89 -19.21 -13.56
CA ARG A 149 9.97 -19.03 -14.55
C ARG A 149 10.39 -20.35 -15.17
N LEU A 150 10.54 -21.41 -14.36
CA LEU A 150 10.85 -22.75 -14.88
C LEU A 150 9.76 -23.30 -15.80
N LYS A 151 8.51 -22.89 -15.61
CA LYS A 151 7.37 -23.23 -16.48
C LYS A 151 7.28 -22.35 -17.74
N GLY A 152 8.14 -21.34 -17.88
CA GLY A 152 8.10 -20.38 -18.99
C GLY A 152 6.88 -19.44 -18.96
N ILE A 153 6.19 -19.33 -17.81
CA ILE A 153 4.99 -18.49 -17.68
C ILE A 153 5.37 -17.03 -17.42
N TRP A 154 6.36 -16.81 -16.56
CA TRP A 154 6.93 -15.49 -16.28
C TRP A 154 8.34 -15.45 -16.85
N ASN A 155 8.54 -14.63 -17.88
CA ASN A 155 9.85 -14.42 -18.50
C ASN A 155 10.51 -13.16 -17.94
#